data_AF-A0A101Y1U4-F1
#
_entry.id   AF-A0A101Y1U4-F1
#
_cell.length_a   1.000
_cell.length_b   1.000
_cell.length_c   1.000
_cell.angle_alpha   90.00
_cell.angle_beta   90.00
_cell.angle_gamma   90.00
#
_symmetry.space_group_name_H-M   'P 1'
#
loop_
_entity.id
_entity.type
_entity.pdbx_description
1 polymer ?
#
loop_
_entity_poly.entity_id
_entity_poly.type
_entity_poly.pdbx_seq_one_letter_code
_entity_poly.pdbx_strand_id
1 'polypeptide(L)'
;MNFLTPYINAAVQDYYRQFLLEPPLVYPYFVHVTGSKRLNGFRGFRLSVTLDVTPVVGPHISVGEDRLVFEISAGPEIKLVHYTHLKSYPLPPHWQYIVKKPAR
;
A
#
# COMPACT_ATOMS: atom_id res chain seq x y z
N MET A 1 6.20 14.92 -7.48
CA MET A 1 5.53 14.88 -6.17
C MET A 1 4.27 14.05 -6.30
N ASN A 2 4.12 12.97 -5.54
CA ASN A 2 2.93 12.11 -5.56
C ASN A 2 2.26 12.16 -4.18
N PHE A 3 1.03 12.66 -4.11
CA PHE A 3 0.32 13.01 -2.88
C PHE A 3 0.22 11.84 -1.88
N LEU A 4 -0.19 10.65 -2.33
CA LEU A 4 -0.42 9.49 -1.45
C LEU A 4 0.79 8.57 -1.27
N THR A 5 1.83 8.68 -2.10
CA THR A 5 2.99 7.77 -2.08
C THR A 5 3.65 7.62 -0.70
N PRO A 6 3.94 8.69 0.07
CA PRO A 6 4.57 8.50 1.39
C PRO A 6 3.67 7.72 2.36
N TYR A 7 2.35 7.90 2.30
CA TYR A 7 1.40 7.20 3.16
C TYR A 7 1.22 5.74 2.76
N ILE A 8 1.19 5.45 1.46
CA ILE A 8 1.17 4.08 0.93
C ILE A 8 2.43 3.34 1.37
N ASN A 9 3.61 3.93 1.17
CA ASN A 9 4.87 3.29 1.55
C ASN A 9 4.94 3.07 3.06
N ALA A 10 4.54 4.04 3.88
CA ALA A 10 4.53 3.86 5.33
C ALA A 10 3.63 2.70 5.77
N ALA A 11 2.41 2.61 5.22
CA ALA A 11 1.46 1.54 5.55
C ALA A 11 1.98 0.14 5.14
N VAL A 12 2.50 0.03 3.91
CA VAL A 12 3.09 -1.20 3.38
C VAL A 12 4.31 -1.63 4.19
N GLN A 13 5.22 -0.71 4.49
CA GLN A 13 6.41 -1.02 5.27
C GLN A 13 6.07 -1.46 6.70
N ASP A 14 5.08 -0.82 7.33
CA ASP A 14 4.62 -1.20 8.66
C ASP A 14 4.05 -2.63 8.69
N TYR A 15 3.34 -3.04 7.64
CA TYR A 15 2.86 -4.41 7.50
C TYR A 15 4.00 -5.40 7.23
N TYR A 16 4.87 -5.13 6.25
CA TYR A 16 5.92 -6.07 5.82
C TYR A 16 7.13 -6.17 6.76
N ARG A 17 7.37 -5.20 7.66
CA ARG A 17 8.56 -5.22 8.55
C ARG A 17 8.66 -6.46 9.43
N GLN A 18 7.54 -7.13 9.73
CA GLN A 18 7.54 -8.37 10.50
C GLN A 18 7.85 -9.61 9.65
N PHE A 19 7.71 -9.51 8.32
CA PHE A 19 7.86 -10.61 7.37
C PHE A 19 9.17 -10.55 6.59
N LEU A 20 9.65 -9.34 6.30
CA LEU A 20 10.83 -9.08 5.48
C LEU A 20 11.89 -8.26 6.25
N LEU A 21 13.15 -8.51 5.95
CA LEU A 21 14.30 -7.71 6.39
C LEU A 21 14.40 -6.42 5.58
N GLU A 22 14.13 -6.50 4.27
CA GLU A 22 14.10 -5.35 3.38
C GLU A 22 12.67 -4.79 3.27
N PRO A 23 12.45 -3.50 3.55
CA PRO A 23 11.14 -2.88 3.45
C PRO A 23 10.73 -2.72 1.98
N PRO A 24 9.58 -3.26 1.55
CA PRO A 24 9.10 -3.05 0.20
C PRO A 24 8.66 -1.60 -0.04
N LEU A 25 8.63 -1.23 -1.32
CA LEU A 25 8.15 0.07 -1.81
C LEU A 25 7.02 -0.13 -2.80
N VAL A 26 6.17 0.88 -2.95
CA VAL A 26 5.14 0.94 -3.98
C VAL A 26 5.44 2.11 -4.90
N TYR A 27 5.67 1.79 -6.18
CA TYR A 27 5.82 2.80 -7.22
C TYR A 27 4.45 3.23 -7.76
N PRO A 28 4.31 4.45 -8.29
CA PRO A 28 3.01 4.96 -8.74
C PRO A 28 2.31 4.11 -9.80
N TYR A 29 3.08 3.44 -10.67
CA TYR A 29 2.56 2.55 -11.70
C TYR A 29 2.15 1.17 -11.17
N PHE A 30 2.43 0.87 -9.90
CA PHE A 30 1.90 -0.28 -9.16
C PHE A 30 0.73 0.10 -8.23
N VAL A 31 0.12 1.27 -8.43
CA VAL A 31 -1.08 1.72 -7.71
C VAL A 31 -2.27 1.71 -8.65
N HIS A 32 -3.33 0.99 -8.27
CA HIS A 32 -4.59 0.96 -9.00
C HIS A 32 -5.72 1.53 -8.14
N VAL A 33 -6.41 2.56 -8.62
CA VAL A 33 -7.56 3.13 -7.93
C VAL A 33 -8.79 2.29 -8.25
N THR A 34 -9.27 1.53 -7.26
CA THR A 34 -10.43 0.63 -7.43
C THR A 34 -11.76 1.30 -7.06
N GLY A 35 -11.72 2.40 -6.31
CA GLY A 35 -12.93 3.13 -5.97
C GLY A 35 -12.67 4.46 -5.31
N SER A 36 -13.64 5.36 -5.43
CA SER A 36 -13.68 6.61 -4.67
C SER A 36 -15.11 6.95 -4.29
N LYS A 37 -15.29 7.51 -3.09
CA LYS A 37 -16.60 7.96 -2.60
C LYS A 37 -16.45 9.24 -1.78
N ARG A 38 -17.50 10.05 -1.79
CA ARG A 38 -17.60 11.23 -0.93
C ARG A 38 -18.23 10.82 0.40
N LEU A 39 -17.65 11.25 1.52
CA LEU A 39 -18.11 10.84 2.86
C LEU A 39 -19.15 11.79 3.47
N ASN A 40 -19.11 13.08 3.14
CA ASN A 40 -19.94 14.11 3.77
C ASN A 40 -20.93 14.79 2.81
N GLY A 41 -21.44 14.06 1.81
CA GLY A 41 -22.51 14.54 0.93
C GLY A 41 -22.10 15.67 -0.03
N PHE A 42 -23.07 16.23 -0.76
CA PHE A 42 -22.84 17.23 -1.83
C PHE A 42 -21.96 18.40 -1.36
N ARG A 43 -20.95 18.76 -2.16
CA ARG A 43 -19.91 19.78 -1.86
C ARG A 43 -18.97 19.49 -0.67
N GLY A 44 -19.07 18.32 -0.06
CA GLY A 44 -18.16 17.92 1.01
C GLY A 44 -16.79 17.46 0.49
N PHE A 45 -15.68 17.95 1.03
CA PHE A 45 -14.33 17.62 0.56
C PHE A 45 -13.66 16.46 1.30
N ARG A 46 -14.41 15.62 2.02
CA ARG A 46 -13.89 14.37 2.57
C ARG A 46 -14.18 13.23 1.61
N LEU A 47 -13.12 12.64 1.10
CA LEU A 47 -13.17 11.55 0.13
C LEU A 47 -12.57 10.30 0.76
N SER A 48 -13.18 9.16 0.50
CA SER A 48 -12.57 7.87 0.72
C SER A 48 -12.10 7.33 -0.63
N VAL A 49 -10.84 6.90 -0.70
CA VAL A 49 -10.20 6.34 -1.88
C VAL A 49 -9.72 4.93 -1.55
N THR A 50 -10.09 3.97 -2.38
CA THR A 50 -9.62 2.58 -2.28
C THR A 50 -8.57 2.33 -3.35
N LEU A 51 -7.42 1.82 -2.91
CA LEU A 51 -6.26 1.55 -3.75
C LEU A 51 -5.90 0.08 -3.62
N ASP A 52 -5.66 -0.58 -4.75
CA ASP A 52 -4.93 -1.83 -4.80
C ASP A 52 -3.47 -1.51 -5.15
N VAL A 53 -2.53 -2.09 -4.43
CA VAL A 53 -1.10 -1.83 -4.59
C VAL A 53 -0.31 -3.12 -4.70
N THR A 54 0.72 -3.08 -5.54
CA THR A 54 1.70 -4.17 -5.65
C THR A 54 3.03 -3.72 -5.04
N PRO A 55 3.30 -4.01 -3.76
CA PRO A 55 4.61 -3.79 -3.14
C PRO A 55 5.71 -4.61 -3.82
N VAL A 56 6.89 -4.01 -3.95
CA VAL A 56 8.06 -4.64 -4.56
C VAL A 56 9.34 -4.41 -3.75
N VAL A 57 10.30 -5.33 -3.90
CA VAL A 57 11.68 -5.22 -3.39
C VAL A 57 12.69 -5.24 -4.55
N GLY A 58 13.88 -4.70 -4.33
CA GLY A 58 14.96 -4.72 -5.32
C GLY A 58 14.57 -4.25 -6.73
N PRO A 59 14.83 -5.04 -7.80
CA PRO A 59 14.56 -4.65 -9.19
C PRO A 59 13.07 -4.82 -9.56
N HIS A 60 12.17 -4.33 -8.69
CA HIS A 60 10.72 -4.44 -8.82
C HIS A 60 10.15 -5.86 -8.73
N ILE A 61 10.67 -6.68 -7.81
CA ILE A 61 10.15 -8.03 -7.54
C ILE A 61 8.93 -7.92 -6.63
N SER A 62 7.76 -8.31 -7.11
CA SER A 62 6.51 -8.30 -6.34
C SER A 62 6.58 -9.21 -5.12
N VAL A 63 6.21 -8.67 -3.95
CA VAL A 63 6.11 -9.44 -2.70
C VAL A 63 4.66 -9.82 -2.36
N GLY A 64 3.71 -9.07 -2.89
CA GLY A 64 2.29 -9.33 -2.67
C GLY A 64 1.39 -8.32 -3.35
N GLU A 65 0.11 -8.38 -3.01
CA GLU A 65 -0.94 -7.43 -3.35
C GLU A 65 -1.65 -7.03 -2.07
N ASP A 66 -1.86 -5.73 -1.90
CA ASP A 66 -2.56 -5.18 -0.75
C ASP A 66 -3.64 -4.20 -1.20
N ARG A 67 -4.66 -4.03 -0.36
CA ARG A 67 -5.71 -3.02 -0.49
C ARG A 67 -5.62 -2.02 0.64
N LEU A 68 -5.59 -0.76 0.28
CA LEU A 68 -5.53 0.38 1.18
C LEU A 68 -6.80 1.22 1.01
N VAL A 69 -7.44 1.59 2.11
CA VAL A 69 -8.52 2.57 2.11
C VAL A 69 -8.04 3.81 2.84
N PHE A 70 -7.91 4.92 2.11
CA PHE A 70 -7.58 6.21 2.69
C PHE A 70 -8.82 7.09 2.78
N GLU A 71 -8.89 7.87 3.84
CA GLU A 71 -9.69 9.08 3.93
C GLU A 71 -8.79 10.29 3.70
N ILE A 72 -9.18 11.14 2.76
CA ILE A 72 -8.47 12.36 2.40
C ILE A 72 -9.42 13.55 2.49
N SER A 73 -8.93 14.68 2.94
CA SER A 73 -9.67 15.95 2.94
C SER A 73 -9.06 16.97 1.98
N ALA A 74 -9.72 18.10 1.77
CA ALA A 74 -9.11 19.27 1.12
C ALA A 74 -8.03 19.95 1.98
N GLY A 75 -7.94 19.60 3.27
CA GLY A 75 -6.84 19.99 4.16
C GLY A 75 -5.69 18.98 4.14
N PRO A 76 -4.70 19.12 5.04
CA PRO A 76 -3.52 18.23 5.10
C PRO A 76 -3.84 16.83 5.63
N GLU A 77 -5.08 16.55 6.02
CA GLU A 77 -5.46 15.30 6.67
C GLU A 77 -5.58 14.16 5.66
N ILE A 78 -4.70 13.17 5.82
CA ILE A 78 -4.74 11.86 5.19
C ILE A 78 -4.74 10.81 6.30
N LYS A 79 -5.72 9.92 6.27
CA LYS A 79 -5.87 8.85 7.27
C LYS A 79 -5.99 7.51 6.56
N LEU A 80 -5.16 6.55 6.94
CA LEU A 80 -5.38 5.15 6.57
C LEU A 80 -6.52 4.60 7.44
N VAL A 81 -7.60 4.16 6.81
CA VAL A 81 -8.77 3.58 7.49
C VAL A 81 -8.69 2.07 7.53
N HIS A 82 -8.28 1.45 6.42
CA HIS A 82 -8.12 0.00 6.33
C HIS A 82 -6.86 -0.36 5.55
N TYR A 83 -6.17 -1.39 6.05
CA TYR A 83 -5.13 -2.12 5.33
C TYR A 83 -5.59 -3.58 5.23
N THR A 84 -5.52 -4.17 4.04
CA THR A 84 -5.88 -5.57 3.83
C THR A 84 -4.86 -6.20 2.90
N HIS A 85 -4.13 -7.20 3.39
CA HIS A 85 -3.31 -8.03 2.53
C HIS A 85 -4.20 -8.96 1.71
N LEU A 86 -4.01 -8.99 0.39
CA LEU A 86 -4.82 -9.79 -0.53
C LEU A 86 -4.10 -11.08 -0.92
N LYS A 87 -2.80 -10.98 -1.20
CA LYS A 87 -2.03 -12.09 -1.78
C LYS A 87 -0.55 -11.92 -1.54
N SER A 88 0.15 -13.03 -1.28
CA SER A 88 1.61 -13.09 -1.23
C SER A 88 2.18 -13.72 -2.50
N TYR A 89 3.34 -13.23 -2.94
CA TYR A 89 4.12 -13.82 -4.03
C TYR A 89 5.42 -14.43 -3.50
N PRO A 90 5.80 -15.64 -3.95
CA PRO A 90 7.07 -16.24 -3.55
C PRO A 90 8.23 -15.45 -4.17
N LEU A 91 9.22 -15.13 -3.35
CA LEU A 91 10.44 -14.49 -3.83
C LEU A 91 11.30 -15.48 -4.65
N PRO A 92 12.05 -15.00 -5.66
CA PRO A 92 13.04 -15.82 -6.34
C PRO A 92 14.07 -16.42 -5.36
N PRO A 93 14.72 -17.56 -5.68
CA PRO A 93 15.67 -18.21 -4.77
C PRO A 93 16.78 -17.27 -4.25
N HIS A 94 17.29 -16.39 -5.11
CA HIS A 94 18.34 -15.43 -4.77
C HIS A 94 17.85 -14.24 -3.92
N TRP A 95 16.55 -14.15 -3.62
CA TRP A 95 15.92 -13.16 -2.73
C TRP A 95 15.33 -13.77 -1.46
N GLN A 96 15.43 -15.09 -1.27
CA GLN A 96 14.88 -15.74 -0.07
C GLN A 96 15.57 -15.28 1.23
N TYR A 97 16.79 -14.74 1.14
CA TYR A 97 17.56 -14.27 2.29
C TYR A 97 16.90 -13.12 3.06
N ILE A 98 15.97 -12.37 2.45
CA ILE A 98 15.26 -11.28 3.14
C ILE A 98 14.04 -11.75 3.93
N VAL A 99 13.60 -13.00 3.78
CA VAL A 99 12.37 -13.51 4.41
C VAL A 99 12.65 -13.86 5.88
N LYS A 100 11.98 -13.18 6.81
CA LYS A 100 11.96 -13.52 8.24
C LYS A 100 10.98 -14.66 8.53
N LYS A 101 9.78 -14.54 7.98
CA LYS A 101 8.69 -15.51 8.04
C LYS A 101 7.70 -15.24 6.89
N PRO A 102 6.91 -16.22 6.43
CA PRO A 102 5.93 -16.01 5.37
C PRO A 102 4.87 -14.96 5.75
N ALA A 103 4.55 -14.05 4.82
CA ALA A 103 3.40 -13.16 4.94
C ALA A 103 2.09 -13.96 4.90
N ARG A 104 1.08 -13.50 5.66
CA ARG A 104 -0.22 -14.16 5.83
C ARG A 104 -1.34 -13.17 5.74
#